data_AF-A0A954W3Q1-F1
#
_entry.id   AF-A0A954W3Q1-F1
#
_cell.length_a   1.000
_cell.length_b   1.000
_cell.length_c   1.000
_cell.angle_alpha   90.00
_cell.angle_beta   90.00
_cell.angle_gamma   90.00
#
_symmetry.space_group_name_H-M   'P 1'
#
loop_
_entity.id
_entity.type
_entity.pdbx_description
1 polymer ?
#
loop_
_entity_poly.entity_id
_entity_poly.type
_entity_poly.pdbx_seq_one_letter_code
_entity_poly.pdbx_strand_id
1 'polypeptide(L)'
;TLSPLEVAVRDKAICGDCETKDCIRGAQGATNTSPEHYQLPIVQRGCELALFQPRKVGNLDCTFCLDCVYACPHDNVGILARLPAEQLAMTGTRSGIGRVERRFDFTVLATIFTFGALLNAFAMISPVYALEQWISEFTGLRVEWPILAGIFTVALVLEPAILLGAAAVATRYCTGSRDSILTIVNHFARSLVPIGFGIWLAHYGFHFLTGFLTVIPVAQNAALQSFGWALLGEPLWQLGGLPESVVFPMEVGFLGLGLLGSWIVAWLIARDVMPRRAVSGFVPWALLHLLLLAAALWIMTQPMDMRGTFLGG
;
A
#
# COMPACT_ATOMS: atom_id res chain seq x y z
N THR A 1 -3.67 3.54 6.51
CA THR A 1 -4.62 2.79 5.66
C THR A 1 -5.59 3.81 5.10
N LEU A 2 -6.21 3.52 3.96
CA LEU A 2 -7.24 4.40 3.38
C LEU A 2 -8.63 4.17 3.99
N SER A 3 -8.76 3.17 4.86
CA SER A 3 -10.02 2.87 5.54
C SER A 3 -10.46 4.06 6.41
N PRO A 4 -11.70 4.56 6.21
CA PRO A 4 -12.27 5.64 7.02
C PRO A 4 -12.77 5.15 8.39
N LEU A 5 -12.63 3.84 8.66
CA LEU A 5 -13.12 3.19 9.87
C LEU A 5 -11.97 2.46 10.56
N GLU A 6 -12.04 2.34 11.88
CA GLU A 6 -11.16 1.48 12.66
C GLU A 6 -11.88 0.86 13.85
N VAL A 7 -11.42 -0.31 14.27
CA VAL A 7 -11.78 -0.83 15.59
C VAL A 7 -10.97 -0.08 16.64
N ALA A 8 -11.64 0.65 17.54
CA ALA A 8 -11.02 1.48 18.57
C ALA A 8 -11.87 1.53 19.85
N VAL A 9 -11.25 2.00 20.94
CA VAL A 9 -11.93 2.23 22.22
C VAL A 9 -12.64 3.58 22.20
N ARG A 10 -13.86 3.64 22.76
CA ARG A 10 -14.62 4.90 22.89
C ARG A 10 -14.07 5.74 24.05
N ASP A 11 -13.83 5.12 25.20
CA ASP A 11 -13.31 5.77 26.41
C ASP A 11 -12.13 5.00 27.01
N LYS A 12 -10.98 5.66 27.16
CA LYS A 12 -9.79 5.05 27.77
C LYS A 12 -9.91 4.87 29.29
N ALA A 13 -10.73 5.66 29.98
CA ALA A 13 -10.93 5.56 31.42
C ALA A 13 -11.65 4.26 31.80
N ILE A 14 -12.73 3.92 31.07
CA ILE A 14 -13.42 2.61 31.20
C ILE A 14 -12.44 1.46 30.98
N CYS A 15 -11.56 1.59 29.98
CA CYS A 15 -10.50 0.63 29.76
C CYS A 15 -9.44 0.61 30.86
N GLY A 16 -9.28 1.65 31.66
CA GLY A 16 -8.41 1.66 32.85
C GLY A 16 -8.99 0.79 33.95
N ASP A 17 -10.27 1.01 34.26
CA ASP A 17 -10.98 0.42 35.39
C ASP A 17 -11.46 -1.03 35.16
N CYS A 18 -11.57 -1.47 33.90
CA CYS A 18 -12.02 -2.82 33.56
C CYS A 18 -11.03 -3.90 34.03
N GLU A 19 -11.32 -4.68 35.07
CA GLU A 19 -10.37 -5.67 35.61
C GLU A 19 -10.19 -6.91 34.71
N THR A 20 -11.26 -7.35 34.04
CA THR A 20 -11.28 -8.62 33.31
C THR A 20 -10.47 -8.56 32.01
N LYS A 21 -10.54 -7.42 31.30
CA LYS A 21 -9.93 -7.19 29.98
C LYS A 21 -10.31 -8.27 28.96
N ASP A 22 -11.57 -8.70 28.97
CA ASP A 22 -12.07 -9.77 28.10
C ASP A 22 -11.89 -9.44 26.61
N CYS A 23 -11.87 -8.16 26.23
CA CYS A 23 -11.61 -7.73 24.85
C CYS A 23 -10.26 -8.20 24.28
N ILE A 24 -9.28 -8.54 25.11
CA ILE A 24 -8.02 -9.17 24.69
C ILE A 24 -7.91 -10.62 25.14
N ARG A 25 -8.41 -10.97 26.33
CA ARG A 25 -8.27 -12.32 26.91
C ARG A 25 -9.32 -13.33 26.43
N GLY A 26 -10.47 -12.83 25.96
CA GLY A 26 -11.70 -13.60 25.84
C GLY A 26 -12.40 -13.78 27.18
N ALA A 27 -13.71 -13.97 27.14
CA ALA A 27 -14.51 -14.30 28.31
C ALA A 27 -14.48 -15.81 28.54
N GLN A 28 -14.11 -16.21 29.77
CA GLN A 28 -14.08 -17.59 30.19
C GLN A 28 -15.42 -17.97 30.85
N GLY A 29 -15.96 -19.14 30.50
CA GLY A 29 -17.15 -19.71 31.14
C GLY A 29 -16.82 -20.31 32.50
N ALA A 30 -17.83 -20.89 33.17
CA ALA A 30 -17.61 -21.68 34.38
C ALA A 30 -16.90 -23.02 34.05
N THR A 31 -16.08 -23.54 34.98
CA THR A 31 -15.43 -24.86 34.85
C THR A 31 -16.48 -25.94 34.69
N ASN A 32 -16.46 -26.66 33.57
CA ASN A 32 -17.01 -28.01 33.55
C ASN A 32 -15.98 -28.92 34.21
N THR A 33 -16.32 -29.48 35.37
CA THR A 33 -15.48 -30.38 36.15
C THR A 33 -15.25 -31.68 35.39
N SER A 34 -14.13 -31.77 34.67
CA SER A 34 -13.61 -33.02 34.11
C SER A 34 -12.13 -33.10 34.49
N PRO A 35 -11.64 -34.16 35.17
CA PRO A 35 -10.34 -34.15 35.86
C PRO A 35 -9.09 -34.09 34.97
N GLU A 36 -9.23 -34.18 33.64
CA GLU A 36 -8.09 -34.45 32.75
C GLU A 36 -7.66 -33.24 31.90
N HIS A 37 -8.41 -32.14 31.84
CA HIS A 37 -8.01 -30.90 31.15
C HIS A 37 -8.54 -29.67 31.90
N TYR A 38 -7.69 -29.00 32.67
CA TYR A 38 -8.01 -27.79 33.42
C TYR A 38 -7.96 -26.56 32.50
N GLN A 39 -8.90 -26.44 31.56
CA GLN A 39 -9.11 -25.21 30.79
C GLN A 39 -10.60 -24.84 30.82
N LEU A 40 -10.89 -23.63 31.27
CA LEU A 40 -12.23 -23.04 31.20
C LEU A 40 -12.63 -22.91 29.72
N PRO A 41 -13.84 -23.34 29.30
CA PRO A 41 -14.29 -23.13 27.93
C PRO A 41 -14.37 -21.62 27.65
N ILE A 42 -13.72 -21.17 26.58
CA ILE A 42 -13.86 -19.79 26.10
C ILE A 42 -15.29 -19.64 25.57
N VAL A 43 -16.10 -18.83 26.23
CA VAL A 43 -17.49 -18.55 25.84
C VAL A 43 -17.53 -17.47 24.77
N GLN A 44 -16.63 -16.50 24.84
CA GLN A 44 -16.46 -15.45 23.84
C GLN A 44 -14.97 -15.19 23.61
N ARG A 45 -14.53 -15.23 22.37
CA ARG A 45 -13.13 -14.94 22.02
C ARG A 45 -12.83 -13.46 22.16
N GLY A 46 -11.63 -13.14 22.62
CA GLY A 46 -11.09 -11.78 22.64
C GLY A 46 -10.43 -11.42 21.31
N CYS A 47 -9.51 -10.47 21.30
CA CYS A 47 -8.75 -10.17 20.10
C CYS A 47 -7.81 -11.33 19.72
N GLU A 48 -8.09 -12.03 18.62
CA GLU A 48 -7.27 -13.15 18.11
C GLU A 48 -5.83 -12.75 17.73
N LEU A 49 -5.60 -11.45 17.52
CA LEU A 49 -4.27 -10.88 17.25
C LEU A 49 -3.60 -10.31 18.51
N ALA A 50 -4.19 -10.56 19.68
CA ALA A 50 -3.74 -10.05 20.98
C ALA A 50 -3.50 -8.53 21.00
N LEU A 51 -4.28 -7.77 20.23
CA LEU A 51 -4.15 -6.31 20.20
C LEU A 51 -4.78 -5.74 21.47
N PHE A 52 -3.94 -5.11 22.29
CA PHE A 52 -4.42 -4.33 23.42
C PHE A 52 -5.15 -3.09 22.91
N GLN A 53 -6.49 -3.12 22.94
CA GLN A 53 -7.34 -2.10 22.31
C GLN A 53 -7.01 -0.64 22.70
N PRO A 54 -6.67 -0.32 23.97
CA PRO A 54 -6.32 1.06 24.36
C PRO A 54 -5.05 1.61 23.71
N ARG A 55 -4.14 0.75 23.21
CA ARG A 55 -2.90 1.13 22.50
C ARG A 55 -2.93 0.75 21.02
N LYS A 56 -4.04 0.19 20.54
CA LYS A 56 -4.25 -0.11 19.13
C LYS A 56 -4.45 1.22 18.37
N VAL A 57 -3.81 1.34 17.20
CA VAL A 57 -3.90 2.54 16.37
C VAL A 57 -4.00 2.13 14.91
N GLY A 58 -5.13 2.44 14.27
CA GLY A 58 -5.35 2.11 12.88
C GLY A 58 -5.48 0.62 12.60
N ASN A 59 -5.26 0.28 11.33
CA ASN A 59 -5.66 -1.01 10.77
C ASN A 59 -4.47 -1.83 10.25
N LEU A 60 -3.23 -1.46 10.57
CA LEU A 60 -2.06 -2.21 10.11
C LEU A 60 -1.96 -3.60 10.75
N ASP A 61 -2.46 -3.74 11.95
CA ASP A 61 -2.36 -4.94 12.77
C ASP A 61 -3.73 -5.55 13.09
N CYS A 62 -4.82 -5.06 12.47
CA CYS A 62 -6.19 -5.46 12.74
C CYS A 62 -6.87 -6.11 11.53
N THR A 63 -7.47 -7.27 11.74
CA THR A 63 -8.21 -8.03 10.71
C THR A 63 -9.72 -7.78 10.70
N PHE A 64 -10.25 -6.91 11.57
CA PHE A 64 -11.69 -6.65 11.69
C PHE A 64 -12.55 -7.90 11.96
N CYS A 65 -12.05 -8.90 12.70
CA CYS A 65 -12.87 -10.05 13.12
C CYS A 65 -13.94 -9.67 14.17
N LEU A 66 -13.77 -8.53 14.84
CA LEU A 66 -14.69 -7.96 15.84
C LEU A 66 -14.89 -8.79 17.13
N ASP A 67 -14.16 -9.88 17.33
CA ASP A 67 -14.23 -10.67 18.58
C ASP A 67 -13.99 -9.82 19.84
N CYS A 68 -13.03 -8.89 19.78
CA CYS A 68 -12.76 -7.93 20.85
C CYS A 68 -13.90 -6.94 21.15
N VAL A 69 -14.78 -6.68 20.16
CA VAL A 69 -15.99 -5.86 20.33
C VAL A 69 -17.01 -6.66 21.12
N TYR A 70 -17.32 -7.87 20.68
CA TYR A 70 -18.28 -8.75 21.35
C TYR A 70 -17.83 -9.18 22.74
N ALA A 71 -16.52 -9.34 22.96
CA ALA A 71 -15.98 -9.68 24.27
C ALA A 71 -15.93 -8.51 25.26
N CYS A 72 -16.14 -7.26 24.83
CA CYS A 72 -16.00 -6.13 25.75
C CYS A 72 -17.19 -6.07 26.73
N PRO A 73 -16.97 -6.21 28.06
CA PRO A 73 -18.06 -6.24 29.04
C PRO A 73 -18.73 -4.87 29.25
N HIS A 74 -18.17 -3.81 28.65
CA HIS A 74 -18.62 -2.43 28.81
C HIS A 74 -19.08 -1.79 27.48
N ASP A 75 -19.20 -2.56 26.38
CA ASP A 75 -19.53 -2.04 25.04
C ASP A 75 -18.64 -0.85 24.60
N ASN A 76 -17.37 -0.88 25.04
CA ASN A 76 -16.45 0.24 24.92
C ASN A 76 -15.48 0.11 23.73
N VAL A 77 -15.53 -1.01 23.01
CA VAL A 77 -14.76 -1.23 21.78
C VAL A 77 -15.74 -1.26 20.62
N GLY A 78 -15.48 -0.51 19.55
CA GLY A 78 -16.40 -0.45 18.41
C GLY A 78 -15.71 -0.01 17.13
N ILE A 79 -16.48 0.02 16.04
CA ILE A 79 -16.05 0.58 14.76
C ILE A 79 -16.28 2.09 14.81
N LEU A 80 -15.19 2.86 14.81
CA LEU A 80 -15.21 4.30 14.88
C LEU A 80 -14.69 4.90 13.57
N ALA A 81 -15.21 6.08 13.23
CA ALA A 81 -14.70 6.85 12.11
C ALA A 81 -13.32 7.43 12.43
N ARG A 82 -12.45 7.45 11.41
CA ARG A 82 -11.12 8.04 11.47
C ARG A 82 -10.80 8.75 10.16
N LEU A 83 -9.78 9.60 10.18
CA LEU A 83 -9.26 10.20 8.96
C LEU A 83 -8.49 9.13 8.16
N PRO A 84 -8.79 8.94 6.86
CA PRO A 84 -7.98 8.12 5.98
C PRO A 84 -6.53 8.60 5.95
N ALA A 85 -5.60 7.66 5.80
CA ALA A 85 -4.16 7.86 5.73
C ALA A 85 -3.48 8.48 6.98
N GLU A 86 -4.23 9.03 7.93
CA GLU A 86 -3.69 9.66 9.16
C GLU A 86 -2.69 8.77 9.91
N GLN A 87 -2.94 7.45 9.95
CA GLN A 87 -2.03 6.51 10.61
C GLN A 87 -0.58 6.57 10.09
N LEU A 88 -0.36 7.01 8.84
CA LEU A 88 0.96 7.06 8.21
C LEU A 88 1.82 8.15 8.85
N ALA A 89 1.20 9.23 9.32
CA ALA A 89 1.87 10.31 10.03
C ALA A 89 2.07 10.01 11.52
N MET A 90 1.24 9.14 12.12
CA MET A 90 1.31 8.83 13.55
C MET A 90 2.59 8.07 13.92
N THR A 91 3.34 8.62 14.89
CA THR A 91 4.51 8.01 15.52
C THR A 91 4.14 7.36 16.86
N GLY A 92 5.01 6.49 17.38
CA GLY A 92 4.84 5.88 18.70
C GLY A 92 4.47 4.39 18.67
N THR A 93 4.39 3.82 19.87
CA THR A 93 4.22 2.37 20.05
C THR A 93 2.78 1.94 19.85
N ARG A 94 2.57 0.95 18.97
CA ARG A 94 1.30 0.26 18.70
C ARG A 94 1.27 -1.12 19.35
N SER A 95 0.06 -1.65 19.58
CA SER A 95 -0.15 -2.93 20.27
C SER A 95 0.45 -4.14 19.56
N GLY A 96 0.25 -4.33 18.26
CA GLY A 96 0.76 -5.52 17.56
C GLY A 96 2.15 -5.32 16.98
N ILE A 97 2.34 -4.21 16.24
CA ILE A 97 3.53 -4.01 15.41
C ILE A 97 4.59 -3.09 16.01
N GLY A 98 4.40 -2.58 17.22
CA GLY A 98 5.36 -1.70 17.89
C GLY A 98 5.49 -0.33 17.22
N ARG A 99 6.73 0.14 17.04
CA ARG A 99 7.03 1.46 16.44
C ARG A 99 7.32 1.31 14.95
N VAL A 100 6.35 1.64 14.12
CA VAL A 100 6.45 1.48 12.65
C VAL A 100 7.61 2.29 12.08
N GLU A 101 7.88 3.47 12.65
CA GLU A 101 8.98 4.35 12.25
C GLU A 101 10.38 3.78 12.50
N ARG A 102 10.50 2.67 13.23
CA ARG A 102 11.77 1.96 13.49
C ARG A 102 11.89 0.63 12.75
N ARG A 103 10.86 0.26 11.99
CA ARG A 103 10.73 -1.05 11.35
C ARG A 103 11.26 -1.02 9.94
N PHE A 104 12.42 -1.64 9.74
CA PHE A 104 13.03 -1.74 8.43
C PHE A 104 12.22 -2.61 7.46
N ASP A 105 11.55 -3.64 7.96
CA ASP A 105 10.63 -4.47 7.17
C ASP A 105 9.48 -3.64 6.58
N PHE A 106 8.90 -2.72 7.37
CA PHE A 106 7.89 -1.79 6.85
C PHE A 106 8.47 -0.83 5.80
N THR A 107 9.69 -0.33 6.01
CA THR A 107 10.41 0.50 5.03
C THR A 107 10.60 -0.23 3.70
N VAL A 108 11.02 -1.50 3.75
CA VAL A 108 11.20 -2.33 2.56
C VAL A 108 9.86 -2.53 1.85
N LEU A 109 8.79 -2.86 2.58
CA LEU A 109 7.46 -3.02 1.99
C LEU A 109 6.94 -1.72 1.35
N ALA A 110 7.08 -0.57 2.00
CA ALA A 110 6.66 0.72 1.45
C ALA A 110 7.46 1.10 0.19
N THR A 111 8.77 0.82 0.20
CA THR A 111 9.66 1.02 -0.95
C THR A 111 9.27 0.12 -2.11
N ILE A 112 9.18 -1.19 -1.91
CA ILE A 112 8.78 -2.16 -2.95
C ILE A 112 7.39 -1.85 -3.47
N PHE A 113 6.44 -1.47 -2.59
CA PHE A 113 5.10 -1.07 -3.01
C PHE A 113 5.11 0.12 -3.96
N THR A 114 5.96 1.12 -3.69
CA THR A 114 6.02 2.37 -4.47
C THR A 114 6.80 2.20 -5.77
N PHE A 115 8.01 1.65 -5.70
CA PHE A 115 8.86 1.43 -6.87
C PHE A 115 8.34 0.28 -7.74
N GLY A 116 7.70 -0.72 -7.12
CA GLY A 116 6.98 -1.77 -7.83
C GLY A 116 5.80 -1.24 -8.66
N ALA A 117 5.14 -0.17 -8.21
CA ALA A 117 4.10 0.49 -9.00
C ALA A 117 4.67 1.09 -10.30
N LEU A 118 5.81 1.78 -10.19
CA LEU A 118 6.52 2.33 -11.35
C LEU A 118 7.01 1.23 -12.29
N LEU A 119 7.68 0.20 -11.75
CA LEU A 119 8.17 -0.92 -12.54
C LEU A 119 7.01 -1.67 -13.24
N ASN A 120 5.88 -1.85 -12.56
CA ASN A 120 4.72 -2.52 -13.13
C ASN A 120 4.16 -1.77 -14.34
N ALA A 121 4.02 -0.44 -14.23
CA ALA A 121 3.58 0.39 -15.36
C ALA A 121 4.67 0.45 -16.46
N PHE A 122 5.95 0.57 -16.07
CA PHE A 122 7.08 0.62 -17.00
C PHE A 122 7.22 -0.66 -17.84
N ALA A 123 6.92 -1.83 -17.25
CA ALA A 123 7.01 -3.12 -17.93
C ALA A 123 5.96 -3.33 -19.04
N MET A 124 5.05 -2.37 -19.26
CA MET A 124 3.98 -2.44 -20.25
C MET A 124 4.06 -1.36 -21.33
N ILE A 125 5.18 -0.64 -21.43
CA ILE A 125 5.38 0.44 -22.41
C ILE A 125 6.55 0.16 -23.33
N SER A 126 6.49 0.63 -24.58
CA SER A 126 7.51 0.35 -25.62
C SER A 126 8.98 0.53 -25.18
N PRO A 127 9.35 1.55 -24.37
CA PRO A 127 10.73 1.73 -23.94
C PRO A 127 11.37 0.55 -23.21
N VAL A 128 10.60 -0.28 -22.50
CA VAL A 128 11.18 -1.45 -21.79
C VAL A 128 11.68 -2.50 -22.79
N TYR A 129 10.96 -2.72 -23.89
CA TYR A 129 11.34 -3.69 -24.90
C TYR A 129 12.59 -3.25 -25.66
N ALA A 130 12.72 -1.95 -25.94
CA ALA A 130 13.93 -1.39 -26.53
C ALA A 130 15.14 -1.54 -25.58
N LEU A 131 14.94 -1.35 -24.27
CA LEU A 131 15.97 -1.56 -23.27
C LEU A 131 16.38 -3.04 -23.18
N GLU A 132 15.42 -3.97 -23.14
CA GLU A 132 15.69 -5.40 -23.11
C GLU A 132 16.47 -5.86 -24.34
N GLN A 133 16.08 -5.39 -25.52
CA GLN A 133 16.77 -5.69 -26.77
C GLN A 133 18.21 -5.15 -26.75
N TRP A 134 18.41 -3.91 -26.29
CA TRP A 134 19.74 -3.32 -26.16
C TRP A 134 20.64 -4.12 -25.20
N ILE A 135 20.10 -4.55 -24.04
CA ILE A 135 20.83 -5.40 -23.10
C ILE A 135 21.17 -6.75 -23.73
N SER A 136 20.22 -7.37 -24.44
CA SER A 136 20.43 -8.65 -25.13
C SER A 136 21.55 -8.56 -26.17
N GLU A 137 21.55 -7.50 -27.00
CA GLU A 137 22.57 -7.25 -28.01
C GLU A 137 23.95 -6.99 -27.39
N PHE A 138 24.00 -6.20 -26.31
CA PHE A 138 25.26 -5.86 -25.62
C PHE A 138 25.86 -7.05 -24.86
N THR A 139 25.04 -7.87 -24.22
CA THR A 139 25.49 -8.99 -23.38
C THR A 139 25.60 -10.33 -24.13
N GLY A 140 24.96 -10.45 -25.29
CA GLY A 140 24.83 -11.70 -26.03
C GLY A 140 23.84 -12.69 -25.41
N LEU A 141 23.07 -12.28 -24.40
CA LEU A 141 22.08 -13.13 -23.72
C LEU A 141 20.87 -13.39 -24.63
N ARG A 142 20.56 -14.67 -24.85
CA ARG A 142 19.41 -15.13 -25.65
C ARG A 142 18.19 -15.57 -24.84
N VAL A 143 18.36 -15.70 -23.52
CA VAL A 143 17.28 -16.00 -22.57
C VAL A 143 16.90 -14.73 -21.84
N GLU A 144 15.60 -14.51 -21.66
CA GLU A 144 15.02 -13.27 -21.15
C GLU A 144 15.19 -13.11 -19.64
N TRP A 145 15.14 -14.21 -18.88
CA TRP A 145 15.11 -14.17 -17.41
C TRP A 145 16.29 -13.41 -16.74
N PRO A 146 17.56 -13.48 -17.20
CA PRO A 146 18.64 -12.74 -16.55
C PRO A 146 18.55 -11.23 -16.82
N ILE A 147 18.02 -10.84 -17.99
CA ILE A 147 17.80 -9.44 -18.36
C ILE A 147 16.74 -8.85 -17.44
N LEU A 148 15.59 -9.54 -17.32
CA LEU A 148 14.50 -9.14 -16.42
C LEU A 148 14.96 -9.13 -14.96
N ALA A 149 15.68 -10.15 -14.50
CA ALA A 149 16.21 -10.18 -13.13
C ALA A 149 17.14 -8.98 -12.86
N GLY A 150 17.95 -8.58 -13.84
CA GLY A 150 18.76 -7.36 -13.79
C GLY A 150 17.91 -6.11 -13.66
N ILE A 151 16.94 -5.90 -14.55
CA ILE A 151 16.03 -4.75 -14.54
C ILE A 151 15.30 -4.65 -13.20
N PHE A 152 14.72 -5.75 -12.70
CA PHE A 152 14.03 -5.79 -11.41
C PHE A 152 14.97 -5.47 -10.25
N THR A 153 16.20 -5.98 -10.26
CA THR A 153 17.19 -5.68 -9.22
C THR A 153 17.56 -4.19 -9.24
N VAL A 154 17.74 -3.60 -10.42
CA VAL A 154 18.03 -2.16 -10.54
C VAL A 154 16.84 -1.35 -10.02
N ALA A 155 15.63 -1.60 -10.52
CA ALA A 155 14.44 -0.81 -10.22
C ALA A 155 13.93 -0.98 -8.77
N LEU A 156 14.03 -2.17 -8.18
CA LEU A 156 13.48 -2.46 -6.85
C LEU A 156 14.50 -2.45 -5.72
N VAL A 157 15.80 -2.45 -6.04
CA VAL A 157 16.87 -2.47 -5.02
C VAL A 157 17.83 -1.29 -5.18
N LEU A 158 18.51 -1.18 -6.32
CA LEU A 158 19.59 -0.20 -6.48
C LEU A 158 19.07 1.23 -6.57
N GLU A 159 18.11 1.49 -7.45
CA GLU A 159 17.47 2.79 -7.64
C GLU A 159 16.87 3.32 -6.34
N PRO A 160 15.98 2.60 -5.62
CA PRO A 160 15.45 3.08 -4.36
C PRO A 160 16.53 3.28 -3.29
N ALA A 161 17.54 2.40 -3.19
CA ALA A 161 18.63 2.58 -2.25
C ALA A 161 19.40 3.89 -2.49
N ILE A 162 19.66 4.21 -3.76
CA ILE A 162 20.32 5.46 -4.16
C ILE A 162 19.44 6.66 -3.88
N LEU A 163 18.18 6.66 -4.33
CA LEU A 163 17.28 7.81 -4.20
C LEU A 163 16.92 8.11 -2.74
N LEU A 164 16.56 7.08 -1.98
CA LEU A 164 16.24 7.22 -0.55
C LEU A 164 17.49 7.56 0.26
N GLY A 165 18.63 6.95 -0.06
CA GLY A 165 19.93 7.27 0.54
C GLY A 165 20.31 8.74 0.30
N ALA A 166 20.20 9.23 -0.93
CA ALA A 166 20.48 10.61 -1.29
C ALA A 166 19.56 11.60 -0.57
N ALA A 167 18.24 11.33 -0.55
CA ALA A 167 17.28 12.16 0.18
C ALA A 167 17.58 12.19 1.69
N ALA A 168 17.96 11.06 2.27
CA ALA A 168 18.32 10.97 3.69
C ALA A 168 19.66 11.66 4.01
N VAL A 169 20.68 11.55 3.14
CA VAL A 169 21.95 12.27 3.28
C VAL A 169 21.72 13.79 3.19
N ALA A 170 20.95 14.25 2.21
CA ALA A 170 20.58 15.65 2.08
C ALA A 170 19.80 16.14 3.30
N THR A 171 18.84 15.36 3.78
CA THR A 171 18.09 15.63 5.02
C THR A 171 19.04 15.79 6.20
N ARG A 172 19.97 14.84 6.39
CA ARG A 172 20.95 14.87 7.49
C ARG A 172 21.83 16.13 7.43
N TYR A 173 22.33 16.47 6.25
CA TYR A 173 23.18 17.64 6.03
C TYR A 173 22.42 18.95 6.31
N CYS A 174 21.23 19.13 5.73
CA CYS A 174 20.44 20.35 5.87
C CYS A 174 19.90 20.55 7.29
N THR A 175 19.64 19.47 8.03
CA THR A 175 19.06 19.52 9.37
C THR A 175 20.11 19.46 10.49
N GLY A 176 21.34 19.03 10.18
CA GLY A 176 22.36 18.76 11.18
C GLY A 176 22.02 17.55 12.07
N SER A 177 21.13 16.66 11.63
CA SER A 177 20.73 15.48 12.41
C SER A 177 21.92 14.55 12.67
N ARG A 178 21.96 13.97 13.87
CA ARG A 178 22.92 12.93 14.26
C ARG A 178 22.41 11.52 14.00
N ASP A 179 21.18 11.38 13.53
CA ASP A 179 20.59 10.09 13.19
C ASP A 179 21.35 9.40 12.05
N SER A 180 21.30 8.07 12.06
CA SER A 180 21.82 7.28 10.96
C SER A 180 20.98 7.50 9.69
N ILE A 181 21.58 7.31 8.51
CA ILE A 181 20.87 7.42 7.22
C ILE A 181 19.66 6.47 7.20
N LEU A 182 19.83 5.23 7.67
CA LEU A 182 18.76 4.25 7.74
C LEU A 182 17.61 4.69 8.65
N THR A 183 17.91 5.34 9.78
CA THR A 183 16.88 5.89 10.68
C THR A 183 16.06 6.98 9.99
N ILE A 184 16.72 7.88 9.26
CA ILE A 184 16.03 8.93 8.48
C ILE A 184 15.16 8.30 7.40
N VAL A 185 15.68 7.31 6.66
CA VAL A 185 14.89 6.57 5.66
C VAL A 185 13.68 5.91 6.33
N ASN A 186 13.84 5.21 7.46
CA ASN A 186 12.72 4.54 8.15
C ASN A 186 11.64 5.53 8.62
N HIS A 187 12.03 6.74 9.04
CA HIS A 187 11.07 7.76 9.43
C HIS A 187 10.18 8.17 8.24
N PHE A 188 10.80 8.44 7.10
CA PHE A 188 10.14 9.01 5.92
C PHE A 188 9.60 7.98 4.92
N ALA A 189 9.97 6.69 4.99
CA ALA A 189 9.47 5.67 4.07
C ALA A 189 7.93 5.60 4.00
N ARG A 190 7.24 5.93 5.10
CA ARG A 190 5.77 6.04 5.17
C ARG A 190 5.19 7.11 4.24
N SER A 191 5.97 8.14 3.89
CA SER A 191 5.53 9.17 2.93
C SER A 191 5.56 8.71 1.48
N LEU A 192 6.19 7.57 1.16
CA LEU A 192 6.17 7.01 -0.20
C LEU A 192 4.81 6.37 -0.53
N VAL A 193 4.12 5.85 0.50
CA VAL A 193 2.89 5.05 0.32
C VAL A 193 1.80 5.81 -0.46
N PRO A 194 1.48 7.09 -0.19
CA PRO A 194 0.43 7.79 -0.94
C PRO A 194 0.73 7.94 -2.44
N ILE A 195 1.96 8.34 -2.83
CA ILE A 195 2.33 8.44 -4.24
C ILE A 195 2.38 7.06 -4.91
N GLY A 196 2.92 6.03 -4.24
CA GLY A 196 2.89 4.66 -4.75
C GLY A 196 1.47 4.17 -5.00
N PHE A 197 0.54 4.46 -4.07
CA PHE A 197 -0.87 4.15 -4.24
C PHE A 197 -1.50 4.93 -5.39
N GLY A 198 -1.17 6.22 -5.56
CA GLY A 198 -1.61 7.03 -6.69
C GLY A 198 -1.16 6.43 -8.04
N ILE A 199 0.06 5.92 -8.13
CA ILE A 199 0.58 5.25 -9.34
C ILE A 199 -0.16 3.95 -9.63
N TRP A 200 -0.35 3.10 -8.61
CA TRP A 200 -1.17 1.89 -8.75
C TRP A 200 -2.59 2.20 -9.21
N LEU A 201 -3.22 3.23 -8.61
CA LEU A 201 -4.59 3.61 -8.92
C LEU A 201 -4.71 4.22 -10.32
N ALA A 202 -3.72 4.99 -10.77
CA ALA A 202 -3.63 5.45 -12.15
C ALA A 202 -3.53 4.26 -13.12
N HIS A 203 -2.52 3.41 -12.94
CA HIS A 203 -2.26 2.29 -13.85
C HIS A 203 -3.41 1.27 -13.91
N TYR A 204 -3.87 0.77 -12.77
CA TYR A 204 -4.99 -0.18 -12.75
C TYR A 204 -6.33 0.49 -13.02
N GLY A 205 -6.48 1.78 -12.69
CA GLY A 205 -7.62 2.58 -13.10
C GLY A 205 -7.72 2.66 -14.62
N PHE A 206 -6.60 2.83 -15.32
CA PHE A 206 -6.55 2.79 -16.78
C PHE A 206 -7.09 1.47 -17.32
N HIS A 207 -6.52 0.33 -16.91
CA HIS A 207 -6.94 -0.98 -17.41
C HIS A 207 -8.41 -1.29 -17.06
N PHE A 208 -8.83 -0.95 -15.84
CA PHE A 208 -10.19 -1.20 -15.39
C PHE A 208 -11.20 -0.34 -16.16
N LEU A 209 -10.96 0.96 -16.31
CA LEU A 209 -11.91 1.88 -16.92
C LEU A 209 -11.95 1.74 -18.44
N THR A 210 -10.82 1.53 -19.11
CA THR A 210 -10.77 1.32 -20.57
C THR A 210 -11.19 -0.09 -20.98
N GLY A 211 -11.06 -1.07 -20.08
CA GLY A 211 -11.44 -2.46 -20.32
C GLY A 211 -12.78 -2.88 -19.71
N PHE A 212 -13.53 -1.97 -19.06
CA PHE A 212 -14.64 -2.35 -18.19
C PHE A 212 -15.69 -3.29 -18.84
N LEU A 213 -16.10 -3.02 -20.08
CA LEU A 213 -17.12 -3.83 -20.76
C LEU A 213 -16.56 -5.11 -21.40
N THR A 214 -15.25 -5.34 -21.39
CA THR A 214 -14.63 -6.58 -21.93
C THR A 214 -15.09 -7.83 -21.18
N VAL A 215 -15.64 -7.69 -19.97
CA VAL A 215 -16.32 -8.77 -19.23
C VAL A 215 -17.44 -9.41 -20.06
N ILE A 216 -18.12 -8.64 -20.91
CA ILE A 216 -19.22 -9.12 -21.76
C ILE A 216 -18.69 -10.08 -22.83
N PRO A 217 -17.80 -9.69 -23.77
CA PRO A 217 -17.29 -10.62 -24.78
C PRO A 217 -16.50 -11.78 -24.19
N VAL A 218 -15.84 -11.60 -23.04
CA VAL A 218 -15.20 -12.71 -22.32
C VAL A 218 -16.24 -13.73 -21.83
N ALA A 219 -17.36 -13.29 -21.24
CA ALA A 219 -18.43 -14.18 -20.81
C ALA A 219 -19.13 -14.86 -22.01
N GLN A 220 -19.35 -14.13 -23.11
CA GLN A 220 -19.89 -14.67 -24.36
C GLN A 220 -18.99 -15.77 -24.94
N ASN A 221 -17.68 -15.50 -25.01
CA ASN A 221 -16.72 -16.48 -25.49
C ASN A 221 -16.63 -17.70 -24.55
N ALA A 222 -16.64 -17.49 -23.24
CA ALA A 222 -16.64 -18.59 -22.28
C ALA A 222 -17.89 -19.49 -22.45
N ALA A 223 -19.07 -18.90 -22.67
CA ALA A 223 -20.29 -19.66 -22.95
C ALA A 223 -20.20 -20.42 -24.28
N LEU A 224 -19.71 -19.77 -25.35
CA LEU A 224 -19.51 -20.40 -26.65
C LEU A 224 -18.57 -21.61 -26.56
N GLN A 225 -17.44 -21.46 -25.88
CA GLN A 225 -16.46 -22.54 -25.69
C GLN A 225 -17.00 -23.67 -24.80
N SER A 226 -17.86 -23.36 -23.83
CA SER A 226 -18.41 -24.36 -22.90
C SER A 226 -19.56 -25.16 -23.51
N PHE A 227 -20.40 -24.53 -24.33
CA PHE A 227 -21.62 -25.15 -24.86
C PHE A 227 -21.55 -25.50 -26.35
N GLY A 228 -20.58 -24.98 -27.09
CA GLY A 228 -20.42 -25.22 -28.53
C GLY A 228 -21.36 -24.42 -29.42
N TRP A 229 -22.15 -23.50 -28.84
CA TRP A 229 -23.02 -22.57 -29.55
C TRP A 229 -23.17 -21.27 -28.75
N ALA A 230 -23.50 -20.18 -29.44
CA ALA A 230 -23.49 -18.82 -28.90
C ALA A 230 -24.70 -18.52 -27.99
N LEU A 231 -24.80 -19.20 -26.84
CA LEU A 231 -25.90 -19.07 -25.87
C LEU A 231 -26.11 -17.62 -25.38
N LEU A 232 -25.02 -16.86 -25.24
CA LEU A 232 -25.03 -15.45 -24.81
C LEU A 232 -24.82 -14.47 -25.99
N GLY A 233 -24.99 -14.96 -27.23
CA GLY A 233 -24.64 -14.24 -28.45
C GLY A 233 -23.16 -14.35 -28.82
N GLU A 234 -22.82 -13.88 -30.02
CA GLU A 234 -21.44 -13.88 -30.51
C GLU A 234 -20.58 -12.89 -29.71
N PRO A 235 -19.29 -13.22 -29.42
CA PRO A 235 -18.41 -12.34 -28.66
C PRO A 235 -18.19 -10.97 -29.32
N LEU A 236 -18.66 -9.91 -28.65
CA LEU A 236 -18.54 -8.53 -29.12
C LEU A 236 -17.22 -7.88 -28.68
N TRP A 237 -16.09 -8.26 -29.28
CA TRP A 237 -14.75 -7.78 -28.90
C TRP A 237 -14.51 -6.27 -29.05
N GLN A 238 -15.41 -5.56 -29.73
CA GLN A 238 -15.41 -4.10 -29.83
C GLN A 238 -15.84 -3.38 -28.53
N LEU A 239 -16.40 -4.11 -27.56
CA LEU A 239 -16.84 -3.53 -26.30
C LEU A 239 -15.63 -3.24 -25.38
N GLY A 240 -15.14 -2.01 -25.46
CA GLY A 240 -14.24 -1.41 -24.47
C GLY A 240 -14.99 -0.64 -23.38
N GLY A 241 -14.29 0.19 -22.63
CA GLY A 241 -14.86 1.05 -21.59
C GLY A 241 -14.76 2.53 -21.96
N LEU A 242 -14.30 3.35 -21.02
CA LEU A 242 -14.09 4.78 -21.24
C LEU A 242 -12.93 5.02 -22.21
N PRO A 243 -13.02 6.04 -23.08
CA PRO A 243 -11.90 6.41 -23.94
C PRO A 243 -10.74 6.99 -23.13
N GLU A 244 -9.51 6.78 -23.63
CA GLU A 244 -8.27 7.25 -23.00
C GLU A 244 -8.30 8.76 -22.70
N SER A 245 -8.89 9.57 -23.59
CA SER A 245 -9.03 11.03 -23.40
C SER A 245 -9.80 11.43 -22.13
N VAL A 246 -10.67 10.54 -21.62
CA VAL A 246 -11.41 10.73 -20.37
C VAL A 246 -10.66 10.13 -19.18
N VAL A 247 -9.96 9.02 -19.39
CA VAL A 247 -9.23 8.30 -18.35
C VAL A 247 -7.94 9.02 -17.94
N PHE A 248 -7.20 9.58 -18.90
CA PHE A 248 -5.92 10.25 -18.64
C PHE A 248 -6.01 11.41 -17.62
N PRO A 249 -7.00 12.32 -17.68
CA PRO A 249 -7.22 13.30 -16.61
C PRO A 249 -7.45 12.69 -15.23
N MET A 250 -8.09 11.51 -15.15
CA MET A 250 -8.28 10.80 -13.88
C MET A 250 -6.96 10.23 -13.36
N GLU A 251 -6.13 9.66 -14.23
CA GLU A 251 -4.78 9.18 -13.87
C GLU A 251 -3.93 10.32 -13.31
N VAL A 252 -3.89 11.47 -13.99
CA VAL A 252 -3.23 12.69 -13.50
C VAL A 252 -3.80 13.12 -12.15
N GLY A 253 -5.12 13.05 -11.98
CA GLY A 253 -5.80 13.29 -10.70
C GLY A 253 -5.32 12.35 -9.58
N PHE A 254 -5.26 11.05 -9.84
CA PHE A 254 -4.80 10.05 -8.86
C PHE A 254 -3.33 10.25 -8.48
N LEU A 255 -2.47 10.53 -9.47
CA LEU A 255 -1.06 10.86 -9.24
C LEU A 255 -0.91 12.15 -8.41
N GLY A 256 -1.68 13.19 -8.73
CA GLY A 256 -1.70 14.46 -7.99
C GLY A 256 -2.14 14.28 -6.54
N LEU A 257 -3.22 13.52 -6.30
CA LEU A 257 -3.67 13.17 -4.94
C LEU A 257 -2.62 12.36 -4.19
N GLY A 258 -1.95 11.43 -4.86
CA GLY A 258 -0.83 10.67 -4.31
C GLY A 258 0.33 11.57 -3.87
N LEU A 259 0.74 12.52 -4.72
CA LEU A 259 1.79 13.50 -4.39
C LEU A 259 1.39 14.35 -3.18
N LEU A 260 0.17 14.91 -3.17
CA LEU A 260 -0.31 15.73 -2.07
C LEU A 260 -0.33 14.96 -0.75
N GLY A 261 -0.82 13.71 -0.78
CA GLY A 261 -0.79 12.82 0.39
C GLY A 261 0.64 12.56 0.88
N SER A 262 1.57 12.28 -0.03
CA SER A 262 2.99 12.07 0.29
C SER A 262 3.63 13.29 0.93
N TRP A 263 3.34 14.48 0.40
CA TRP A 263 3.82 15.74 0.97
C TRP A 263 3.24 16.01 2.36
N ILE A 264 1.93 15.80 2.56
CA ILE A 264 1.31 15.96 3.88
C ILE A 264 1.97 15.03 4.90
N VAL A 265 2.15 13.75 4.57
CA VAL A 265 2.78 12.77 5.47
C VAL A 265 4.24 13.13 5.75
N ALA A 266 5.02 13.49 4.72
CA ALA A 266 6.41 13.90 4.90
C ALA A 266 6.53 15.17 5.76
N TRP A 267 5.65 16.14 5.58
CA TRP A 267 5.62 17.36 6.37
C TRP A 267 5.30 17.10 7.84
N LEU A 268 4.30 16.25 8.12
CA LEU A 268 3.94 15.86 9.48
C LEU A 268 5.08 15.11 10.17
N ILE A 269 5.76 14.20 9.47
CA ILE A 269 6.95 13.50 9.98
C ILE A 269 8.08 14.50 10.27
N ALA A 270 8.36 15.43 9.35
CA ALA A 270 9.42 16.41 9.53
C ALA A 270 9.15 17.35 10.70
N ARG A 271 7.89 17.74 10.93
CA ARG A 271 7.49 18.55 12.09
C ARG A 271 7.66 17.81 13.42
N ASP A 272 7.37 16.51 13.44
CA ASP A 272 7.48 15.69 14.65
C ASP A 272 8.95 15.38 14.99
N VAL A 273 9.71 14.89 14.01
CA VAL A 273 11.09 14.42 14.22
C VAL A 273 12.09 15.58 14.23
N MET A 274 11.84 16.65 13.47
CA MET A 274 12.79 17.74 13.23
C MET A 274 12.15 19.12 13.41
N PRO A 275 11.51 19.42 14.57
CA PRO A 275 10.63 20.58 14.73
C PRO A 275 11.28 21.92 14.39
N ARG A 276 12.56 22.10 14.74
CA ARG A 276 13.32 23.35 14.49
C ARG A 276 13.75 23.54 13.03
N ARG A 277 13.77 22.46 12.24
CA ARG A 277 14.23 22.46 10.83
C ARG A 277 13.29 21.65 9.94
N ALA A 278 11.99 21.69 10.24
CA ALA A 278 10.99 20.86 9.57
C ALA A 278 10.99 21.07 8.04
N VAL A 279 11.11 22.31 7.57
CA VAL A 279 11.22 22.63 6.14
C VAL A 279 12.46 21.96 5.54
N SER A 280 13.62 22.10 6.16
CA SER A 280 14.87 21.49 5.70
C SER A 280 14.83 19.95 5.72
N GLY A 281 14.07 19.36 6.63
CA GLY A 281 13.82 17.92 6.66
C GLY A 281 12.81 17.46 5.62
N PHE A 282 11.83 18.29 5.29
CA PHE A 282 10.77 17.99 4.33
C PHE A 282 11.24 18.09 2.86
N VAL A 283 11.97 19.14 2.51
CA VAL A 283 12.30 19.48 1.10
C VAL A 283 12.97 18.34 0.34
N PRO A 284 13.99 17.63 0.87
CA PRO A 284 14.63 16.52 0.13
C PRO A 284 13.63 15.41 -0.27
N TRP A 285 12.70 15.10 0.63
CA TRP A 285 11.67 14.10 0.37
C TRP A 285 10.60 14.63 -0.56
N ALA A 286 10.20 15.90 -0.44
CA ALA A 286 9.27 16.53 -1.37
C ALA A 286 9.78 16.50 -2.82
N LEU A 287 11.08 16.78 -3.02
CA LEU A 287 11.75 16.69 -4.31
C LEU A 287 11.81 15.26 -4.84
N LEU A 288 12.08 14.27 -3.97
CA LEU A 288 11.99 12.87 -4.36
C LEU A 288 10.58 12.49 -4.83
N HIS A 289 9.53 12.88 -4.10
CA HIS A 289 8.15 12.61 -4.55
C HIS A 289 7.83 13.29 -5.88
N LEU A 290 8.36 14.49 -6.14
CA LEU A 290 8.22 15.15 -7.45
C LEU A 290 8.94 14.39 -8.56
N LEU A 291 10.13 13.85 -8.29
CA LEU A 291 10.86 13.02 -9.24
C LEU A 291 10.05 11.76 -9.59
N LEU A 292 9.49 11.08 -8.59
CA LEU A 292 8.63 9.92 -8.78
C LEU A 292 7.35 10.28 -9.56
N LEU A 293 6.75 11.44 -9.28
CA LEU A 293 5.59 11.93 -10.04
C LEU A 293 5.96 12.20 -11.50
N ALA A 294 7.09 12.85 -11.76
CA ALA A 294 7.56 13.14 -13.11
C ALA A 294 7.82 11.85 -13.89
N ALA A 295 8.46 10.86 -13.27
CA ALA A 295 8.65 9.54 -13.85
C ALA A 295 7.31 8.85 -14.14
N ALA A 296 6.37 8.87 -13.19
CA ALA A 296 5.04 8.29 -13.38
C ALA A 296 4.27 8.96 -14.54
N LEU A 297 4.23 10.29 -14.58
CA LEU A 297 3.58 11.02 -15.67
C LEU A 297 4.22 10.71 -17.02
N TRP A 298 5.55 10.64 -17.07
CA TRP A 298 6.24 10.23 -18.28
C TRP A 298 5.81 8.83 -18.72
N ILE A 299 5.80 7.84 -17.81
CA ILE A 299 5.34 6.47 -18.09
C ILE A 299 3.90 6.45 -18.62
N MET A 300 2.97 7.15 -17.96
CA MET A 300 1.55 7.17 -18.38
C MET A 300 1.31 7.85 -19.73
N THR A 301 2.28 8.60 -20.25
CA THR A 301 2.22 9.20 -21.59
C THR A 301 2.92 8.36 -22.65
N GLN A 302 3.58 7.26 -22.28
CA GLN A 302 4.19 6.36 -23.23
C GLN A 302 3.14 5.45 -23.87
N PRO A 303 3.31 5.09 -25.15
CA PRO A 303 2.44 4.11 -25.79
C PRO A 303 2.50 2.78 -25.02
N MET A 304 1.34 2.27 -24.66
CA MET A 304 1.21 0.96 -24.04
C MET A 304 1.16 -0.12 -25.10
N ASP A 305 2.19 -0.94 -25.13
CA ASP A 305 2.28 -2.13 -25.96
C ASP A 305 1.65 -3.29 -25.20
N MET A 306 0.32 -3.33 -25.16
CA MET A 306 -0.38 -4.41 -24.47
C MET A 306 -0.28 -5.72 -25.25
N ARG A 307 0.38 -6.73 -24.66
CA ARG A 307 0.08 -8.13 -25.00
C ARG A 307 -1.33 -8.46 -24.49
N GLY A 308 -2.35 -8.26 -25.33
CA GLY A 308 -3.69 -8.83 -25.09
C GLY A 308 -4.88 -7.87 -24.99
N THR A 309 -4.77 -6.59 -25.33
CA THR A 309 -5.94 -5.76 -25.64
C THR A 309 -5.90 -5.31 -27.09
N PHE A 310 -7.07 -5.34 -27.71
CA PHE A 310 -7.34 -5.39 -29.16
C PHE A 310 -6.93 -4.15 -29.99
N LEU A 311 -6.17 -3.20 -29.46
CA LEU A 311 -5.82 -1.96 -30.18
C LEU A 311 -4.49 -2.06 -30.96
N GLY A 312 -4.05 -3.28 -31.28
CA GLY A 312 -2.93 -3.54 -32.21
C GLY A 312 -3.42 -3.84 -33.63
N GLY A 313 -4.32 -3.00 -34.15
CA GLY A 313 -4.71 -2.98 -35.57
C GLY A 313 -4.08 -1.82 -36.30
#